data_AF-A0A7W5YCQ1-F1
#
_entry.id   AF-A0A7W5YCQ1-F1
#
_cell.length_a   1.000
_cell.length_b   1.000
_cell.length_c   1.000
_cell.angle_alpha   90.00
_cell.angle_beta   90.00
_cell.angle_gamma   90.00
#
_symmetry.space_group_name_H-M   'P 1'
#
loop_
_entity.id
_entity.type
_entity.pdbx_description
1 polymer ?
#
loop_
_entity_poly.entity_id
_entity_poly.type
_entity_poly.pdbx_seq_one_letter_code
_entity_poly.pdbx_strand_id
1 'polypeptide(L)'
;METPGGAKWCPDCGETKALSEFGLNKRMADGRARYCKACFRVKSTQSYRKRRAEQGKTVRKRVEVPEGHKRCPRCDQIKDVAEFGRNRSEKSGLAAYCKPCHTQAMREIKIKNHGSERNYLLKYRYGITEDDFERMLAQQGGLCAICRVVPGTHVDHCHTSGLVRGVLCFNCNNALGHFMDDVVLMEVAAHYLDGVVLWPDYVILPEQRSGPVAPTRTYHLSQRYRMRHEDVERMIGAQHGLCAVCWDRPPEHVDHCHRSGDVRYALCLPCNTGIGQFRDDAGVVRRAISYLEATFVEWELGEDELAELARQEDARWSEFLSRASLV
;
A
#
# COMPACT_ATOMS: atom_id res chain seq x y z
N MET A 1 48.87 60.90 -22.34
CA MET A 1 50.01 60.00 -22.58
C MET A 1 49.46 58.58 -22.58
N GLU A 2 48.97 58.15 -23.73
CA GLU A 2 48.51 56.78 -23.97
C GLU A 2 49.73 55.88 -24.01
N THR A 3 49.87 54.94 -23.09
CA THR A 3 50.88 53.88 -23.21
C THR A 3 50.48 52.97 -24.37
N PRO A 4 51.24 52.93 -25.48
CA PRO A 4 50.95 52.10 -26.65
C PRO A 4 51.48 50.68 -26.39
N GLY A 5 50.95 50.05 -25.37
CA GLY A 5 51.24 48.68 -25.03
C GLY A 5 50.04 48.15 -24.30
N GLY A 6 49.29 47.25 -24.93
CA GLY A 6 48.07 46.63 -24.38
C GLY A 6 48.36 45.72 -23.19
N ALA A 7 49.12 46.20 -22.21
CA ALA A 7 49.58 45.49 -21.04
C ALA A 7 49.47 46.36 -19.78
N LYS A 8 49.22 45.72 -18.64
CA LYS A 8 49.04 46.32 -17.32
C LYS A 8 49.86 45.55 -16.30
N TRP A 9 50.45 46.26 -15.35
CA TRP A 9 51.22 45.66 -14.26
C TRP A 9 50.30 45.12 -13.16
N CYS A 10 50.54 43.89 -12.70
CA CYS A 10 49.80 43.27 -11.59
C CYS A 10 50.59 43.45 -10.28
N PRO A 11 50.04 44.14 -9.27
CA PRO A 11 50.73 44.37 -7.99
C PRO A 11 50.92 43.13 -7.12
N ASP A 12 50.29 42.01 -7.47
CA ASP A 12 50.30 40.80 -6.64
C ASP A 12 51.34 39.78 -7.12
N CYS A 13 51.55 39.65 -8.43
CA CYS A 13 52.59 38.79 -9.00
C CYS A 13 53.79 39.57 -9.54
N GLY A 14 53.75 40.91 -9.54
CA GLY A 14 54.85 41.76 -10.00
C GLY A 14 55.05 41.82 -11.53
N GLU A 15 54.29 41.04 -12.30
CA GLU A 15 54.44 40.93 -13.76
C GLU A 15 53.55 41.93 -14.52
N THR A 16 54.06 42.43 -15.64
CA THR A 16 53.29 43.20 -16.64
C THR A 16 52.68 42.24 -17.66
N LYS A 17 51.34 42.15 -17.70
CA LYS A 17 50.60 41.20 -18.54
C LYS A 17 49.67 41.92 -19.50
N ALA A 18 49.26 41.26 -20.58
CA ALA A 18 48.28 41.81 -21.51
C ALA A 18 46.97 42.24 -20.80
N LEU A 19 46.29 43.28 -21.28
CA LEU A 19 45.02 43.75 -20.69
C LEU A 19 43.95 42.66 -20.66
N SER A 20 43.98 41.71 -21.60
CA SER A 20 43.13 40.51 -21.64
C SER A 20 43.26 39.62 -20.40
N GLU A 21 44.42 39.66 -19.72
CA GLU A 21 44.68 38.94 -18.47
C GLU A 21 44.07 39.63 -17.25
N PHE A 22 43.44 40.79 -17.42
CA PHE A 22 42.73 41.52 -16.36
C PHE A 22 41.22 41.50 -16.64
N GLY A 23 40.43 41.28 -15.61
CA GLY A 23 38.96 41.39 -15.70
C GLY A 23 38.53 42.82 -16.00
N LEU A 24 37.33 43.00 -16.55
CA LEU A 24 36.77 44.33 -16.76
C LEU A 24 36.34 44.94 -15.43
N ASN A 25 36.68 46.20 -15.19
CA ASN A 25 36.23 46.96 -14.03
C ASN A 25 35.99 48.42 -14.42
N LYS A 26 34.72 48.76 -14.63
CA LYS A 26 34.29 50.11 -15.04
C LYS A 26 34.60 51.22 -14.03
N ARG A 27 34.98 50.88 -12.80
CA ARG A 27 35.36 51.83 -11.76
C ARG A 27 36.83 52.28 -11.84
N MET A 28 37.65 51.59 -12.64
CA MET A 28 39.06 51.92 -12.83
C MET A 28 39.22 52.82 -14.04
N ALA A 29 40.15 53.78 -13.99
CA ALA A 29 40.39 54.74 -15.07
C ALA A 29 40.71 54.07 -16.42
N ASP A 30 41.36 52.90 -16.40
CA ASP A 30 41.70 52.10 -17.58
C ASP A 30 40.68 50.98 -17.89
N GLY A 31 39.56 50.95 -17.17
CA GLY A 31 38.50 49.95 -17.35
C GLY A 31 38.90 48.51 -16.98
N ARG A 32 40.09 48.28 -16.39
CA ARG A 32 40.61 46.95 -16.07
C ARG A 32 40.88 46.78 -14.57
N ALA A 33 40.61 45.58 -14.06
CA ALA A 33 40.83 45.22 -12.67
C ALA A 33 42.28 45.49 -12.21
N ARG A 34 42.45 45.76 -10.91
CA ARG A 34 43.78 46.02 -10.31
C ARG A 34 44.70 44.79 -10.36
N TYR A 35 44.15 43.59 -10.24
CA TYR A 35 44.88 42.33 -10.24
C TYR A 35 44.60 41.54 -11.52
N CYS A 36 45.58 40.77 -12.00
CA CYS A 36 45.36 39.83 -13.09
C CYS A 36 44.37 38.74 -12.66
N LYS A 37 43.70 38.09 -13.62
CA LYS A 37 42.67 37.06 -13.40
C LYS A 37 43.17 35.92 -12.52
N ALA A 38 44.45 35.54 -12.64
CA ALA A 38 45.08 34.50 -11.82
C ALA A 38 45.17 34.92 -10.34
N CYS A 39 45.81 36.05 -10.05
CA CYS A 39 45.92 36.59 -8.69
C CYS A 39 44.56 36.90 -8.06
N PHE A 40 43.63 37.44 -8.87
CA PHE A 40 42.26 37.67 -8.43
C PHE A 40 41.56 36.37 -8.03
N ARG A 41 41.73 35.28 -8.80
CA ARG A 41 41.14 33.97 -8.48
C ARG A 41 41.70 33.40 -7.17
N VAL A 42 43.00 33.57 -6.91
CA VAL A 42 43.63 33.16 -5.63
C VAL A 42 43.02 33.93 -4.46
N LYS A 43 43.01 35.27 -4.52
CA LYS A 43 42.44 36.12 -3.46
C LYS A 43 40.95 35.89 -3.24
N SER A 44 40.19 35.75 -4.31
CA SER A 44 38.76 35.45 -4.25
C SER A 44 38.51 34.09 -3.59
N THR A 45 39.31 33.08 -3.90
CA THR A 45 39.19 31.74 -3.30
C THR A 45 39.51 31.76 -1.81
N GLN A 46 40.59 32.45 -1.39
CA GLN A 46 40.95 32.62 0.01
C GLN A 46 39.86 33.36 0.79
N SER A 47 39.36 34.48 0.24
CA SER A 47 38.29 35.28 0.84
C SER A 47 36.99 34.49 0.98
N TYR A 48 36.64 33.68 -0.02
CA TYR A 48 35.48 32.78 0.04
C TYR A 48 35.64 31.72 1.13
N ARG A 49 36.80 31.06 1.21
CA ARG A 49 37.09 30.06 2.25
C ARG A 49 37.01 30.65 3.65
N LYS A 50 37.60 31.84 3.87
CA LYS A 50 37.53 32.55 5.14
C LYS A 50 36.08 32.81 5.57
N ARG A 51 35.26 33.41 4.69
CA ARG A 51 33.83 33.66 4.98
C ARG A 51 33.03 32.39 5.27
N ARG A 52 33.33 31.28 4.60
CA ARG A 52 32.65 30.00 4.86
C ARG A 52 33.06 29.39 6.20
N ALA A 53 34.34 29.49 6.55
CA ALA A 53 34.86 29.04 7.85
C ALA A 53 34.25 29.84 9.02
N GLU A 54 34.12 31.16 8.88
CA GLU A 54 33.43 32.04 9.86
C GLU A 54 31.96 31.64 10.07
N GLN A 55 31.31 31.05 9.06
CA GLN A 55 29.95 30.50 9.15
C GLN A 55 29.91 29.04 9.65
N GLY A 56 31.04 28.49 10.11
CA GLY A 56 31.14 27.09 10.53
C GLY A 56 30.99 26.08 9.38
N LYS A 57 31.11 26.51 8.12
CA LYS A 57 30.90 25.66 6.93
C LYS A 57 32.24 25.28 6.30
N THR A 58 32.46 23.99 6.12
CA THR A 58 33.63 23.48 5.39
C THR A 58 33.44 23.63 3.87
N VAL A 59 34.47 24.13 3.18
CA VAL A 59 34.48 24.17 1.72
C VAL A 59 34.96 22.82 1.20
N ARG A 60 34.06 22.05 0.60
CA ARG A 60 34.40 20.76 -0.02
C ARG A 60 35.40 20.98 -1.16
N LYS A 61 36.52 20.26 -1.14
CA LYS A 61 37.47 20.23 -2.26
C LYS A 61 36.79 19.57 -3.47
N ARG A 62 37.07 20.09 -4.67
CA ARG A 62 36.64 19.46 -5.91
C ARG A 62 37.47 18.19 -6.07
N VAL A 63 36.81 17.05 -6.12
CA VAL A 63 37.44 15.75 -6.39
C VAL A 63 37.42 15.55 -7.90
N GLU A 64 38.53 15.09 -8.47
CA GLU A 64 38.57 14.67 -9.87
C GLU A 64 37.81 13.35 -10.00
N VAL A 65 36.88 13.29 -10.95
CA VAL A 65 36.02 12.12 -11.16
C VAL A 65 36.21 11.69 -12.62
N PRO A 66 36.48 10.40 -12.88
CA PRO A 66 36.60 9.88 -14.24
C PRO A 66 35.33 10.13 -15.07
N GLU A 67 35.47 10.11 -16.39
CA GLU A 67 34.32 10.16 -17.29
C GLU A 67 33.37 8.97 -17.04
N GLY A 68 32.07 9.19 -17.18
CA GLY A 68 31.05 8.18 -16.86
C GLY A 68 30.85 7.89 -15.37
N HIS A 69 31.55 8.60 -14.47
CA HIS A 69 31.44 8.40 -13.02
C HIS A 69 30.94 9.64 -12.29
N LYS A 70 30.36 9.43 -11.10
CA LYS A 70 29.92 10.48 -10.18
C LYS A 70 30.27 10.09 -8.74
N ARG A 71 30.72 11.07 -7.95
CA ARG A 71 30.98 10.88 -6.52
C ARG A 71 29.68 11.08 -5.72
N CYS A 72 29.31 10.09 -4.91
CA CYS A 72 28.21 10.23 -3.96
C CYS A 72 28.69 11.03 -2.73
N PRO A 73 28.08 12.17 -2.39
CA PRO A 73 28.51 12.99 -1.24
C PRO A 73 28.12 12.41 0.12
N ARG A 74 27.35 11.31 0.16
CA ARG A 74 26.95 10.63 1.41
C ARG A 74 27.92 9.51 1.78
N CYS A 75 28.26 8.62 0.85
CA CYS A 75 29.17 7.49 1.11
C CYS A 75 30.61 7.73 0.63
N ASP A 76 30.90 8.90 0.06
CA ASP A 76 32.21 9.30 -0.49
C ASP A 76 32.73 8.45 -1.67
N GLN A 77 31.97 7.45 -2.13
CA GLN A 77 32.41 6.59 -3.22
C GLN A 77 32.18 7.24 -4.59
N ILE A 78 33.16 7.09 -5.48
CA ILE A 78 33.03 7.33 -6.91
C ILE A 78 32.39 6.07 -7.51
N LYS A 79 31.25 6.23 -8.19
CA LYS A 79 30.50 5.13 -8.81
C LYS A 79 30.11 5.50 -10.23
N ASP A 80 29.78 4.50 -11.02
CA ASP A 80 29.21 4.68 -12.35
C ASP A 80 27.93 5.53 -12.29
N VAL A 81 27.69 6.37 -13.30
CA VAL A 81 26.48 7.19 -13.39
C VAL A 81 25.17 6.37 -13.37
N ALA A 82 25.18 5.11 -13.80
CA ALA A 82 24.06 4.18 -13.74
C ALA A 82 23.65 3.84 -12.30
N GLU A 83 24.54 4.00 -11.32
CA GLU A 83 24.27 3.85 -9.89
C GLU A 83 23.53 5.05 -9.28
N PHE A 84 23.21 6.06 -10.08
CA PHE A 84 22.48 7.25 -9.67
C PHE A 84 21.11 7.30 -10.36
N GLY A 85 20.09 7.76 -9.63
CA GLY A 85 18.77 8.02 -10.22
C GLY A 85 18.81 9.20 -11.19
N ARG A 86 17.86 9.28 -12.11
CA ARG A 86 17.68 10.46 -12.97
C ARG A 86 17.04 11.59 -12.17
N ASN A 87 17.57 12.81 -12.31
CA ASN A 87 16.94 14.01 -11.78
C ASN A 87 17.07 15.15 -12.78
N ARG A 88 15.96 15.51 -13.43
CA ARG A 88 15.90 16.57 -14.45
C ARG A 88 16.10 17.97 -13.88
N SER A 89 15.92 18.16 -12.57
CA SER A 89 16.15 19.48 -11.94
C SER A 89 17.63 19.79 -11.74
N GLU A 90 18.51 18.78 -11.76
CA GLU A 90 19.94 18.94 -11.57
C GLU A 90 20.65 19.21 -12.90
N LYS A 91 21.67 20.08 -12.90
CA LYS A 91 22.46 20.39 -14.11
C LYS A 91 23.10 19.15 -14.72
N SER A 92 23.43 18.14 -13.91
CA SER A 92 23.99 16.88 -14.39
C SER A 92 22.95 15.86 -14.85
N GLY A 93 21.65 16.14 -14.73
CA GLY A 93 20.56 15.18 -15.04
C GLY A 93 20.47 13.97 -14.10
N LEU A 94 21.29 13.93 -13.04
CA LEU A 94 21.46 12.79 -12.14
C LEU A 94 21.27 13.21 -10.69
N ALA A 95 20.67 12.35 -9.88
CA ALA A 95 20.50 12.54 -8.45
C ALA A 95 21.82 12.82 -7.73
N ALA A 96 21.76 13.53 -6.61
CA ALA A 96 22.93 13.87 -5.81
C ALA A 96 23.58 12.63 -5.16
N TYR A 97 22.76 11.69 -4.68
CA TYR A 97 23.20 10.46 -4.03
C TYR A 97 23.09 9.25 -4.96
N CYS A 98 23.93 8.24 -4.75
CA CYS A 98 23.75 6.93 -5.38
C CYS A 98 22.44 6.28 -4.88
N LYS A 99 21.88 5.33 -5.64
CA LYS A 99 20.59 4.69 -5.36
C LYS A 99 20.46 4.19 -3.90
N PRO A 100 21.42 3.46 -3.31
CA PRO A 100 21.29 3.01 -1.91
C PRO A 100 21.25 4.18 -0.92
N CYS A 101 22.15 5.16 -1.08
CA CYS A 101 22.20 6.36 -0.25
C CYS A 101 20.95 7.23 -0.40
N HIS A 102 20.35 7.25 -1.60
CA HIS A 102 19.10 7.92 -1.87
C HIS A 102 17.96 7.24 -1.12
N THR A 103 17.82 5.92 -1.21
CA THR A 103 16.81 5.16 -0.47
C THR A 103 16.92 5.40 1.04
N GLN A 104 18.13 5.36 1.58
CA GLN A 104 18.37 5.66 3.00
C GLN A 104 17.98 7.09 3.35
N ALA A 105 18.36 8.08 2.53
CA ALA A 105 18.01 9.48 2.75
C ALA A 105 16.49 9.70 2.71
N MET A 106 15.80 9.07 1.76
CA MET A 106 14.35 9.17 1.67
C MET A 106 13.66 8.55 2.89
N ARG A 107 14.17 7.42 3.41
CA ARG A 107 13.65 6.81 4.64
C ARG A 107 13.81 7.72 5.84
N GLU A 108 14.98 8.33 6.01
CA GLU A 108 15.26 9.29 7.08
C GLU A 108 14.39 10.54 6.99
N ILE A 109 14.17 11.07 5.79
CA ILE A 109 13.28 12.21 5.56
C ILE A 109 11.84 11.85 5.92
N LYS A 110 11.37 10.66 5.52
CA LYS A 110 10.03 10.18 5.89
C LYS A 110 9.88 10.08 7.40
N ILE A 111 10.83 9.45 8.09
CA ILE A 111 10.82 9.32 9.56
C ILE A 111 10.87 10.71 10.22
N LYS A 112 11.74 11.61 9.75
CA LYS A 112 11.85 12.96 10.31
C LYS A 112 10.56 13.77 10.17
N ASN A 113 9.88 13.66 9.01
CA ASN A 113 8.69 14.46 8.72
C ASN A 113 7.40 13.84 9.28
N HIS A 114 7.36 12.52 9.45
CA HIS A 114 6.16 11.79 9.83
C HIS A 114 6.31 11.03 11.17
N GLY A 115 7.44 11.16 11.87
CA GLY A 115 7.74 10.45 13.11
C GLY A 115 8.18 9.01 12.90
N SER A 116 7.45 8.25 12.08
CA SER A 116 7.75 6.85 11.77
C SER A 116 7.35 6.46 10.34
N GLU A 117 7.86 5.32 9.88
CA GLU A 117 7.44 4.71 8.61
C GLU A 117 5.98 4.23 8.66
N ARG A 118 5.51 3.75 9.82
CA ARG A 118 4.14 3.30 10.04
C ARG A 118 3.16 4.47 9.96
N ASN A 119 3.42 5.58 10.64
CA ASN A 119 2.60 6.79 10.59
C ASN A 119 2.50 7.36 9.17
N TYR A 120 3.61 7.37 8.42
CA TYR A 120 3.60 7.75 7.02
C TYR A 120 2.66 6.88 6.18
N LEU A 121 2.74 5.54 6.35
CA LEU A 121 1.91 4.61 5.59
C LEU A 121 0.42 4.69 5.96
N LEU A 122 0.10 4.83 7.25
CA LEU A 122 -1.28 5.01 7.72
C LEU A 122 -1.88 6.28 7.13
N LYS A 123 -1.14 7.39 7.18
CA LYS A 123 -1.59 8.68 6.64
C LYS A 123 -1.77 8.64 5.13
N TYR A 124 -0.86 7.98 4.43
CA TYR A 124 -0.91 7.84 2.97
C TYR A 124 -2.06 6.94 2.49
N ARG A 125 -2.31 5.81 3.17
CA ARG A 125 -3.31 4.82 2.73
C ARG A 125 -4.72 5.11 3.23
N TYR A 126 -4.84 5.62 4.45
CA TYR A 126 -6.11 5.70 5.16
C TYR A 126 -6.43 7.11 5.67
N GLY A 127 -5.53 8.07 5.50
CA GLY A 127 -5.72 9.43 6.00
C GLY A 127 -5.62 9.57 7.52
N ILE A 128 -5.22 8.51 8.25
CA ILE A 128 -5.13 8.52 9.72
C ILE A 128 -3.68 8.48 10.21
N THR A 129 -3.45 8.97 11.42
CA THR A 129 -2.17 8.89 12.12
C THR A 129 -2.06 7.63 13.00
N GLU A 130 -0.88 7.36 13.56
CA GLU A 130 -0.73 6.32 14.58
C GLU A 130 -1.56 6.60 15.84
N ASP A 131 -1.66 7.85 16.28
CA ASP A 131 -2.48 8.24 17.43
C ASP A 131 -3.97 8.00 17.16
N ASP A 132 -4.41 8.22 15.91
CA ASP A 132 -5.79 7.91 15.49
C ASP A 132 -6.05 6.40 15.52
N PHE A 133 -5.09 5.60 15.04
CA PHE A 133 -5.17 4.14 15.12
C PHE A 133 -5.27 3.66 16.57
N GLU A 134 -4.40 4.18 17.45
CA GLU A 134 -4.39 3.81 18.87
C GLU A 134 -5.67 4.21 19.57
N ARG A 135 -6.21 5.39 19.26
CA ARG A 135 -7.49 5.87 19.78
C ARG A 135 -8.65 4.98 19.34
N MET A 136 -8.71 4.60 18.06
CA MET A 136 -9.74 3.68 17.55
C MET A 136 -9.64 2.31 18.24
N LEU A 137 -8.42 1.77 18.36
CA LEU A 137 -8.20 0.49 19.01
C LEU A 137 -8.59 0.54 20.50
N ALA A 138 -8.28 1.64 21.19
CA ALA A 138 -8.68 1.86 22.58
C ALA A 138 -10.20 1.97 22.74
N GLN A 139 -10.89 2.67 21.84
CA GLN A 139 -12.37 2.73 21.80
C GLN A 139 -13.01 1.34 21.59
N GLN A 140 -12.31 0.45 20.89
CA GLN A 140 -12.74 -0.95 20.73
C GLN A 140 -12.38 -1.85 21.94
N GLY A 141 -11.77 -1.30 22.99
CA GLY A 141 -11.30 -2.05 24.15
C GLY A 141 -10.00 -2.82 23.91
N GLY A 142 -9.19 -2.42 22.93
CA GLY A 142 -7.97 -3.12 22.52
C GLY A 142 -8.21 -4.32 21.61
N LEU A 143 -9.46 -4.57 21.20
CA LEU A 143 -9.87 -5.81 20.52
C LEU A 143 -10.40 -5.53 19.11
N CYS A 144 -10.43 -6.57 18.28
CA CYS A 144 -11.02 -6.55 16.95
C CYS A 144 -12.50 -6.13 16.98
N ALA A 145 -12.89 -5.17 16.13
CA ALA A 145 -14.24 -4.62 16.12
C ALA A 145 -15.35 -5.68 15.89
N ILE A 146 -15.06 -6.70 15.09
CA ILE A 146 -15.99 -7.79 14.75
C ILE A 146 -15.99 -8.88 15.83
N CYS A 147 -14.87 -9.60 15.99
CA CYS A 147 -14.91 -10.79 16.84
C CYS A 147 -14.84 -10.48 18.33
N ARG A 148 -14.22 -9.36 18.74
CA ARG A 148 -14.02 -8.96 20.14
C ARG A 148 -13.27 -9.99 21.01
N VAL A 149 -12.48 -10.87 20.39
CA VAL A 149 -11.71 -11.92 21.11
C VAL A 149 -10.20 -11.64 21.13
N VAL A 150 -9.66 -11.12 20.03
CA VAL A 150 -8.21 -10.90 19.85
C VAL A 150 -7.93 -9.46 19.48
N PRO A 151 -6.70 -8.95 19.69
CA PRO A 151 -6.34 -7.58 19.35
C PRO A 151 -6.59 -7.23 17.88
N GLY A 152 -7.06 -6.01 17.64
CA GLY A 152 -7.12 -5.42 16.31
C GLY A 152 -5.72 -5.01 15.85
N THR A 153 -5.34 -5.38 14.64
CA THR A 153 -4.00 -5.11 14.07
C THR A 153 -4.04 -4.49 12.67
N HIS A 154 -5.19 -4.50 12.01
CA HIS A 154 -5.37 -4.05 10.63
C HIS A 154 -6.45 -2.98 10.57
N VAL A 155 -6.19 -1.90 9.83
CA VAL A 155 -7.20 -0.87 9.55
C VAL A 155 -8.11 -1.38 8.46
N ASP A 156 -9.41 -1.43 8.75
CA ASP A 156 -10.44 -1.76 7.79
C ASP A 156 -11.15 -0.48 7.32
N HIS A 157 -11.49 -0.44 6.04
CA HIS A 157 -12.04 0.72 5.36
C HIS A 157 -12.98 0.28 4.23
N CYS A 158 -13.98 1.10 3.95
CA CYS A 158 -14.86 0.86 2.81
C CYS A 158 -14.09 1.11 1.51
N HIS A 159 -14.06 0.12 0.61
CA HIS A 159 -13.37 0.26 -0.68
C HIS A 159 -14.06 1.23 -1.65
N THR A 160 -15.34 1.58 -1.41
CA THR A 160 -16.08 2.54 -2.24
C THR A 160 -15.87 3.98 -1.77
N SER A 161 -15.98 4.24 -0.47
CA SER A 161 -15.88 5.61 0.08
C SER A 161 -14.48 5.97 0.59
N GLY A 162 -13.62 4.98 0.83
CA GLY A 162 -12.32 5.16 1.48
C GLY A 162 -12.42 5.44 2.99
N LEU A 163 -13.63 5.48 3.56
CA LEU A 163 -13.82 5.77 4.98
C LEU A 163 -13.36 4.59 5.83
N VAL A 164 -12.55 4.90 6.84
CA VAL A 164 -12.10 3.94 7.84
C VAL A 164 -13.27 3.55 8.74
N ARG A 165 -13.53 2.25 8.85
CA ARG A 165 -14.62 1.70 9.67
C ARG A 165 -14.13 1.34 11.08
N GLY A 166 -12.97 0.70 11.18
CA GLY A 166 -12.48 0.16 12.45
C GLY A 166 -11.13 -0.54 12.34
N VAL A 167 -10.70 -1.13 13.46
CA VAL A 167 -9.50 -1.96 13.53
C VAL A 167 -9.88 -3.42 13.72
N LEU A 168 -9.48 -4.26 12.77
CA LEU A 168 -9.79 -5.69 12.75
C LEU A 168 -8.55 -6.54 13.04
N CYS A 169 -8.77 -7.77 13.49
CA CYS A 169 -7.70 -8.77 13.48
C CYS A 169 -7.50 -9.30 12.06
N PHE A 170 -6.34 -9.93 11.83
CA PHE A 170 -5.99 -10.50 10.52
C PHE A 170 -7.09 -11.43 9.96
N ASN A 171 -7.65 -12.33 10.78
CA ASN A 171 -8.65 -13.29 10.32
C ASN A 171 -9.96 -12.61 9.90
N CYS A 172 -10.53 -11.73 10.75
CA CYS A 172 -11.78 -11.06 10.40
C CYS A 172 -11.60 -10.16 9.17
N ASN A 173 -10.47 -9.47 9.04
CA ASN A 173 -10.18 -8.63 7.87
C ASN A 173 -10.09 -9.45 6.57
N ASN A 174 -9.41 -10.60 6.60
CA ASN A 174 -9.36 -11.48 5.42
C ASN A 174 -10.72 -12.14 5.14
N ALA A 175 -11.50 -12.46 6.17
CA ALA A 175 -12.79 -13.10 6.01
C ALA A 175 -13.75 -12.17 5.24
N LEU A 176 -13.80 -10.89 5.62
CA LEU A 176 -14.50 -9.85 4.85
C LEU A 176 -14.07 -9.85 3.38
N GLY A 177 -12.76 -9.90 3.12
CA GLY A 177 -12.22 -9.99 1.76
C GLY A 177 -12.63 -11.26 1.00
N HIS A 178 -12.71 -12.42 1.66
CA HIS A 178 -13.18 -13.67 1.05
C HIS A 178 -14.66 -13.61 0.68
N PHE A 179 -15.45 -12.88 1.46
CA PHE A 179 -16.86 -12.59 1.17
C PHE A 179 -17.04 -11.32 0.32
N MET A 180 -15.96 -10.66 -0.08
CA MET A 180 -15.98 -9.44 -0.91
C MET A 180 -16.84 -8.31 -0.32
N ASP A 181 -16.92 -8.22 1.01
CA ASP A 181 -17.81 -7.32 1.74
C ASP A 181 -19.32 -7.48 1.35
N ASP A 182 -19.71 -8.63 0.79
CA ASP A 182 -21.07 -8.93 0.35
C ASP A 182 -21.91 -9.46 1.53
N VAL A 183 -22.78 -8.60 2.06
CA VAL A 183 -23.61 -8.90 3.23
C VAL A 183 -24.59 -10.05 2.97
N VAL A 184 -25.15 -10.17 1.77
CA VAL A 184 -26.10 -11.24 1.42
C VAL A 184 -25.37 -12.58 1.41
N LEU A 185 -24.18 -12.65 0.81
CA LEU A 185 -23.36 -13.87 0.86
C LEU A 185 -22.99 -14.26 2.30
N MET A 186 -22.72 -13.28 3.16
CA MET A 186 -22.45 -13.52 4.57
C MET A 186 -23.69 -13.97 5.35
N GLU A 187 -24.89 -13.50 5.00
CA GLU A 187 -26.16 -13.98 5.55
C GLU A 187 -26.38 -15.45 5.21
N VAL A 188 -26.19 -15.82 3.93
CA VAL A 188 -26.25 -17.23 3.49
C VAL A 188 -25.22 -18.07 4.23
N ALA A 189 -24.00 -17.57 4.44
CA ALA A 189 -22.97 -18.26 5.22
C ALA A 189 -23.34 -18.41 6.71
N ALA A 190 -24.01 -17.43 7.32
CA ALA A 190 -24.51 -17.52 8.69
C ALA A 190 -25.63 -18.57 8.82
N HIS A 191 -26.58 -18.59 7.87
CA HIS A 191 -27.61 -19.62 7.80
C HIS A 191 -27.01 -21.02 7.64
N TYR A 192 -26.04 -21.16 6.73
CA TYR A 192 -25.28 -22.39 6.53
C TYR A 192 -24.64 -22.88 7.84
N LEU A 193 -24.06 -21.96 8.61
CA LEU A 193 -23.42 -22.27 9.88
C LEU A 193 -24.41 -22.78 10.94
N ASP A 194 -25.63 -22.23 10.96
CA ASP A 194 -26.73 -22.65 11.83
C ASP A 194 -27.42 -23.95 11.38
N GLY A 195 -26.99 -24.53 10.25
CA GLY A 195 -27.55 -25.77 9.71
C GLY A 195 -28.75 -25.55 8.80
N VAL A 196 -29.03 -24.31 8.41
CA VAL A 196 -30.04 -23.98 7.40
C VAL A 196 -29.32 -23.79 6.07
N VAL A 197 -29.48 -24.73 5.15
CA VAL A 197 -29.00 -24.56 3.78
C VAL A 197 -30.12 -23.99 2.94
N LEU A 198 -29.92 -22.74 2.53
CA LEU A 198 -30.75 -22.13 1.51
C LEU A 198 -30.36 -22.74 0.17
N TRP A 199 -31.35 -23.19 -0.59
CA TRP A 199 -31.17 -23.57 -1.99
C TRP A 199 -32.25 -22.84 -2.78
N PRO A 200 -31.91 -22.13 -3.87
CA PRO A 200 -32.93 -21.53 -4.71
C PRO A 200 -33.85 -22.61 -5.29
N ASP A 201 -35.16 -22.39 -5.26
CA ASP A 201 -36.15 -23.30 -5.86
C ASP A 201 -35.93 -23.48 -7.38
N TYR A 202 -35.18 -22.56 -7.99
CA TYR A 202 -34.75 -22.59 -9.38
C TYR A 202 -33.32 -22.06 -9.49
N VAL A 203 -32.33 -22.95 -9.53
CA VAL A 203 -30.99 -22.60 -10.03
C VAL A 203 -31.00 -22.88 -11.53
N ILE A 204 -30.92 -21.84 -12.36
CA ILE A 204 -30.58 -22.03 -13.77
C ILE A 204 -29.11 -22.39 -13.78
N LEU A 205 -28.81 -23.66 -14.01
CA LEU A 205 -27.44 -24.14 -14.08
C LEU A 205 -26.76 -23.47 -15.28
N PRO A 206 -25.55 -22.92 -15.11
CA PRO A 206 -24.79 -22.46 -16.25
C PRO A 206 -24.59 -23.63 -17.22
N GLU A 207 -24.63 -23.36 -18.53
CA GLU A 207 -24.34 -24.38 -19.55
C GLU A 207 -23.05 -25.09 -19.17
N GLN A 208 -23.12 -26.43 -19.03
CA GLN A 208 -22.06 -27.25 -18.46
C GLN A 208 -20.67 -26.73 -18.85
N ARG A 209 -19.95 -26.15 -17.89
CA ARG A 209 -18.50 -25.99 -18.03
C ARG A 209 -17.92 -27.40 -18.02
N SER A 210 -17.78 -27.96 -19.22
CA SER A 210 -17.06 -29.19 -19.50
C SER A 210 -15.58 -28.96 -19.23
N GLY A 211 -15.24 -28.94 -17.94
CA GLY A 211 -13.87 -28.89 -17.44
C GLY A 211 -13.66 -30.07 -16.49
N PRO A 212 -12.46 -30.68 -16.48
CA PRO A 212 -12.15 -31.73 -15.53
C PRO A 212 -12.34 -31.19 -14.11
N VAL A 213 -13.16 -31.87 -13.31
CA VAL A 213 -13.23 -31.66 -11.86
C VAL A 213 -11.81 -31.83 -11.35
N ALA A 214 -11.26 -30.80 -10.71
CA ALA A 214 -9.90 -30.86 -10.19
C ALA A 214 -9.78 -32.09 -9.28
N PRO A 215 -8.77 -32.97 -9.47
CA PRO A 215 -8.66 -34.18 -8.68
C PRO A 215 -8.50 -33.79 -7.21
N THR A 216 -9.60 -33.92 -6.46
CA THR A 216 -9.61 -33.73 -5.01
C THR A 216 -8.53 -34.61 -4.42
N ARG A 217 -7.64 -34.04 -3.58
CA ARG A 217 -6.61 -34.78 -2.82
C ARG A 217 -7.27 -35.84 -1.93
N THR A 218 -7.54 -36.99 -2.53
CA THR A 218 -8.48 -38.02 -2.07
C THR A 218 -8.02 -38.72 -0.79
N TYR A 219 -6.71 -38.73 -0.55
CA TYR A 219 -6.09 -39.41 0.58
C TYR A 219 -6.40 -38.77 1.94
N HIS A 220 -6.61 -37.44 2.00
CA HIS A 220 -6.88 -36.74 3.27
C HIS A 220 -8.35 -36.89 3.74
N LEU A 221 -9.29 -37.06 2.80
CA LEU A 221 -10.73 -37.15 3.10
C LEU A 221 -11.12 -38.52 3.67
N SER A 222 -10.49 -39.60 3.20
CA SER A 222 -10.78 -40.97 3.65
C SER A 222 -10.32 -41.24 5.09
N GLN A 223 -9.18 -40.67 5.51
CA GLN A 223 -8.62 -40.87 6.85
C GLN A 223 -9.38 -40.08 7.94
N ARG A 224 -9.83 -38.86 7.64
CA ARG A 224 -10.42 -37.95 8.64
C ARG A 224 -11.94 -38.04 8.73
N TYR A 225 -12.63 -38.24 7.61
CA TYR A 225 -14.11 -38.20 7.54
C TYR A 225 -14.75 -39.50 7.05
N ARG A 226 -13.96 -40.57 6.87
CA ARG A 226 -14.41 -41.89 6.39
C ARG A 226 -15.21 -41.81 5.07
N MET A 227 -14.91 -40.83 4.22
CA MET A 227 -15.56 -40.67 2.92
C MET A 227 -14.69 -41.24 1.80
N ARG A 228 -15.32 -41.96 0.87
CA ARG A 228 -14.67 -42.35 -0.39
C ARG A 228 -14.83 -41.23 -1.41
N HIS A 229 -13.97 -41.21 -2.42
CA HIS A 229 -14.04 -40.23 -3.51
C HIS A 229 -15.42 -40.16 -4.15
N GLU A 230 -16.01 -41.33 -4.44
CA GLU A 230 -17.34 -41.49 -5.03
C GLU A 230 -18.46 -40.86 -4.19
N ASP A 231 -18.27 -40.79 -2.87
CA ASP A 231 -19.25 -40.20 -1.96
C ASP A 231 -19.15 -38.67 -1.98
N VAL A 232 -17.93 -38.12 -2.18
CA VAL A 232 -17.68 -36.70 -2.41
C VAL A 232 -18.23 -36.26 -3.79
N GLU A 233 -17.98 -37.05 -4.83
CA GLU A 233 -18.52 -36.77 -6.18
C GLU A 233 -20.05 -36.77 -6.18
N ARG A 234 -20.69 -37.72 -5.48
CA ARG A 234 -22.15 -37.74 -5.31
C ARG A 234 -22.68 -36.51 -4.59
N MET A 235 -21.99 -36.05 -3.54
CA MET A 235 -22.34 -34.81 -2.83
C MET A 235 -22.24 -33.59 -3.75
N ILE A 236 -21.13 -33.45 -4.48
CA ILE A 236 -20.95 -32.37 -5.45
C ILE A 236 -22.02 -32.42 -6.53
N GLY A 237 -22.34 -33.62 -7.04
CA GLY A 237 -23.44 -33.81 -8.00
C GLY A 237 -24.80 -33.42 -7.45
N ALA A 238 -25.10 -33.73 -6.19
CA ALA A 238 -26.33 -33.32 -5.51
C ALA A 238 -26.41 -31.79 -5.29
N GLN A 239 -25.27 -31.11 -5.24
CA GLN A 239 -25.17 -29.64 -5.24
C GLN A 239 -25.09 -29.04 -6.65
N HIS A 240 -25.41 -29.83 -7.67
CA HIS A 240 -25.32 -29.43 -9.08
C HIS A 240 -23.93 -28.91 -9.51
N GLY A 241 -22.86 -29.38 -8.87
CA GLY A 241 -21.49 -28.96 -9.17
C GLY A 241 -21.09 -27.61 -8.58
N LEU A 242 -21.91 -27.00 -7.72
CA LEU A 242 -21.70 -25.66 -7.19
C LEU A 242 -21.48 -25.65 -5.68
N CYS A 243 -20.81 -24.60 -5.21
CA CYS A 243 -20.60 -24.32 -3.79
C CYS A 243 -21.94 -24.12 -3.08
N ALA A 244 -22.12 -24.78 -1.93
CA ALA A 244 -23.39 -24.72 -1.19
C ALA A 244 -23.73 -23.36 -0.55
N VAL A 245 -22.76 -22.44 -0.50
CA VAL A 245 -22.93 -21.12 0.11
C VAL A 245 -23.08 -20.02 -0.94
N CYS A 246 -22.21 -19.97 -1.96
CA CYS A 246 -22.24 -18.88 -2.94
C CYS A 246 -22.96 -19.22 -4.24
N TRP A 247 -23.25 -20.50 -4.50
CA TRP A 247 -23.91 -21.00 -5.72
C TRP A 247 -23.26 -20.58 -7.05
N ASP A 248 -22.04 -20.04 -7.03
CA ASP A 248 -21.36 -19.46 -8.21
C ASP A 248 -20.13 -20.27 -8.65
N ARG A 249 -19.45 -20.95 -7.72
CA ARG A 249 -18.13 -21.56 -7.98
C ARG A 249 -18.15 -23.06 -7.77
N PRO A 250 -17.32 -23.82 -8.52
CA PRO A 250 -17.14 -25.24 -8.24
C PRO A 250 -16.56 -25.44 -6.84
N PRO A 251 -17.02 -26.44 -6.08
CA PRO A 251 -16.48 -26.73 -4.78
C PRO A 251 -15.12 -27.43 -4.88
N GLU A 252 -14.25 -27.15 -3.91
CA GLU A 252 -12.90 -27.72 -3.83
C GLU A 252 -12.66 -28.43 -2.48
N HIS A 253 -13.51 -28.15 -1.49
CA HIS A 253 -13.36 -28.60 -0.11
C HIS A 253 -14.66 -29.23 0.37
N VAL A 254 -14.55 -30.25 1.22
CA VAL A 254 -15.68 -30.81 1.97
C VAL A 254 -15.69 -30.16 3.34
N ASP A 255 -16.74 -29.40 3.62
CA ASP A 255 -16.92 -28.73 4.91
C ASP A 255 -17.49 -29.68 5.97
N HIS A 256 -17.17 -29.40 7.23
CA HIS A 256 -17.62 -30.19 8.36
C HIS A 256 -17.91 -29.30 9.57
N CYS A 257 -18.91 -29.71 10.35
CA CYS A 257 -19.24 -29.03 11.59
C CYS A 257 -18.12 -29.22 12.62
N HIS A 258 -17.45 -28.13 13.03
CA HIS A 258 -16.42 -28.21 14.07
C HIS A 258 -16.94 -28.57 15.47
N ARG A 259 -18.27 -28.56 15.67
CA ARG A 259 -18.91 -29.00 16.93
C ARG A 259 -19.24 -30.49 16.95
N SER A 260 -19.88 -31.01 15.89
CA SER A 260 -20.34 -32.41 15.84
C SER A 260 -19.39 -33.33 15.07
N GLY A 261 -18.52 -32.78 14.22
CA GLY A 261 -17.66 -33.52 13.30
C GLY A 261 -18.37 -33.98 12.03
N ASP A 262 -19.68 -33.73 11.92
CA ASP A 262 -20.48 -34.17 10.77
C ASP A 262 -20.10 -33.41 9.51
N VAL A 263 -19.98 -34.15 8.42
CA VAL A 263 -19.80 -33.57 7.09
C VAL A 263 -21.07 -32.81 6.72
N ARG A 264 -20.90 -31.58 6.24
CA ARG A 264 -21.99 -30.72 5.79
C ARG A 264 -22.13 -30.82 4.27
N TYR A 265 -21.40 -29.97 3.55
CA TYR A 265 -21.51 -29.79 2.12
C TYR A 265 -20.15 -29.48 1.50
N ALA A 266 -20.06 -29.55 0.17
CA ALA A 266 -18.89 -29.16 -0.57
C ALA A 266 -18.89 -27.63 -0.82
N LEU A 267 -17.79 -26.96 -0.50
CA LEU A 267 -17.64 -25.50 -0.59
C LEU A 267 -16.47 -25.12 -1.51
N CYS A 268 -16.56 -23.95 -2.13
CA CYS A 268 -15.43 -23.35 -2.82
C CYS A 268 -14.39 -22.85 -1.80
N LEU A 269 -13.12 -22.72 -2.23
CA LEU A 269 -12.03 -22.29 -1.36
C LEU A 269 -12.31 -20.96 -0.62
N PRO A 270 -12.82 -19.88 -1.27
CA PRO A 270 -13.16 -18.64 -0.57
C PRO A 270 -14.21 -18.81 0.52
N CYS A 271 -15.32 -19.50 0.26
CA CYS A 271 -16.38 -19.69 1.26
C CYS A 271 -15.88 -20.50 2.45
N ASN A 272 -15.22 -21.64 2.19
CA ASN A 272 -14.64 -22.49 3.24
C ASN A 272 -13.63 -21.71 4.10
N THR A 273 -12.73 -20.96 3.46
CA THR A 273 -11.70 -20.20 4.17
C THR A 273 -12.28 -19.01 4.93
N GLY A 274 -13.24 -18.30 4.35
CA GLY A 274 -13.92 -17.17 5.00
C GLY A 274 -14.69 -17.60 6.24
N ILE A 275 -15.45 -18.69 6.16
CA ILE A 275 -16.16 -19.30 7.30
C ILE A 275 -15.15 -19.69 8.39
N GLY A 276 -14.08 -20.39 8.03
CA GLY A 276 -13.05 -20.80 8.99
C GLY A 276 -12.32 -19.61 9.64
N GLN A 277 -12.11 -18.50 8.92
CA GLN A 277 -11.53 -17.28 9.49
C GLN A 277 -12.50 -16.56 10.44
N PHE A 278 -13.81 -16.71 10.24
CA PHE A 278 -14.82 -16.36 11.24
C PHE A 278 -14.98 -17.39 12.36
N ARG A 279 -14.12 -18.41 12.39
CA ARG A 279 -14.09 -19.48 13.40
C ARG A 279 -15.36 -20.34 13.41
N ASP A 280 -15.99 -20.49 12.25
CA ASP A 280 -17.16 -21.35 12.08
C ASP A 280 -18.33 -20.96 13.01
N ASP A 281 -18.40 -19.67 13.35
CA ASP A 281 -19.35 -19.09 14.31
C ASP A 281 -20.28 -18.11 13.60
N ALA A 282 -21.55 -18.49 13.46
CA ALA A 282 -22.58 -17.68 12.80
C ALA A 282 -22.78 -16.32 13.49
N GLY A 283 -22.56 -16.24 14.81
CA GLY A 283 -22.61 -14.99 15.56
C GLY A 283 -21.47 -14.03 15.20
N VAL A 284 -20.27 -14.55 14.87
CA VAL A 284 -19.16 -13.72 14.35
C VAL A 284 -19.50 -13.18 12.97
N VAL A 285 -20.09 -14.01 12.09
CA VAL A 285 -20.53 -13.59 10.75
C VAL A 285 -21.59 -12.49 10.85
N ARG A 286 -22.60 -12.65 11.71
CA ARG A 286 -23.62 -11.63 11.95
C ARG A 286 -23.05 -10.32 12.46
N ARG A 287 -22.08 -10.36 13.39
CA ARG A 287 -21.38 -9.15 13.83
C ARG A 287 -20.60 -8.49 12.71
N ALA A 288 -20.08 -9.27 11.77
CA ALA A 288 -19.39 -8.75 10.60
C ALA A 288 -20.35 -8.07 9.61
N ILE A 289 -21.56 -8.62 9.41
CA ILE A 289 -22.65 -7.97 8.66
C ILE A 289 -23.00 -6.64 9.33
N SER A 290 -23.34 -6.65 10.62
CA SER A 290 -23.65 -5.42 11.36
C SER A 290 -22.52 -4.41 11.33
N TYR A 291 -21.26 -4.85 11.28
CA TYR A 291 -20.10 -3.99 11.16
C TYR A 291 -19.99 -3.32 9.78
N LEU A 292 -20.34 -4.01 8.70
CA LEU A 292 -20.39 -3.44 7.35
C LEU A 292 -21.56 -2.48 7.17
N GLU A 293 -22.70 -2.82 7.77
CA GLU A 293 -23.95 -2.07 7.66
C GLU A 293 -24.11 -0.94 8.67
N ALA A 294 -23.23 -0.84 9.67
CA ALA A 294 -23.17 0.27 10.62
C ALA A 294 -22.70 1.56 9.92
N THR A 295 -23.42 1.99 8.90
CA THR A 295 -23.60 3.39 8.55
C THR A 295 -24.27 4.07 9.74
N PHE A 296 -23.78 5.27 10.09
CA PHE A 296 -24.32 6.10 11.17
C PHE A 296 -25.78 6.44 10.89
N VAL A 297 -26.71 5.64 11.39
CA VAL A 297 -28.15 5.92 11.34
C VAL A 297 -28.53 6.52 12.69
N GLU A 298 -28.94 7.79 12.69
CA GLU A 298 -29.58 8.41 13.85
C GLU A 298 -30.88 7.67 14.15
N TRP A 299 -31.15 7.44 15.44
CA TRP A 299 -32.31 6.70 15.92
C TRP A 299 -33.59 7.53 15.76
N GLU A 300 -34.18 7.53 14.57
CA GLU A 300 -35.59 7.80 14.26
C GLU A 300 -35.78 7.73 12.73
N LEU A 301 -35.97 6.52 12.18
CA LEU A 301 -36.27 6.35 10.75
C LEU A 301 -37.77 6.53 10.49
N GLY A 302 -38.12 7.37 9.52
CA GLY A 302 -39.50 7.51 9.03
C GLY A 302 -39.98 6.30 8.23
N GLU A 303 -41.29 6.18 8.00
CA GLU A 303 -41.88 5.09 7.20
C GLU A 303 -41.29 5.03 5.77
N ASP A 304 -41.04 6.18 5.15
CA ASP A 304 -40.44 6.27 3.82
C ASP A 304 -38.99 5.77 3.78
N GLU A 305 -38.21 6.05 4.82
CA GLU A 305 -36.82 5.60 4.94
C GLU A 305 -36.75 4.10 5.21
N LEU A 306 -37.65 3.56 6.02
CA LEU A 306 -37.81 2.11 6.21
C LEU A 306 -38.18 1.41 4.91
N ALA A 307 -39.11 1.97 4.14
CA ALA A 307 -39.50 1.42 2.85
C ALA A 307 -38.35 1.46 1.83
N GLU A 308 -37.49 2.49 1.88
CA GLU A 308 -36.28 2.58 1.05
C GLU A 308 -35.23 1.54 1.44
N LEU A 309 -34.99 1.33 2.73
CA LEU A 309 -34.08 0.28 3.20
C LEU A 309 -34.54 -1.11 2.77
N ALA A 310 -35.85 -1.41 2.88
CA ALA A 310 -36.42 -2.66 2.40
C ALA A 310 -36.21 -2.86 0.89
N ARG A 311 -36.42 -1.82 0.07
CA ARG A 311 -36.13 -1.88 -1.37
C ARG A 311 -34.66 -2.13 -1.67
N GLN A 312 -33.74 -1.56 -0.88
CA GLN A 312 -32.31 -1.79 -1.05
C GLN A 312 -31.91 -3.22 -0.68
N GLU A 313 -32.50 -3.78 0.38
CA GLU A 313 -32.33 -5.17 0.76
C GLU A 313 -32.81 -6.12 -0.35
N ASP A 314 -34.03 -5.91 -0.86
CA ASP A 314 -34.59 -6.68 -1.97
C ASP A 314 -33.71 -6.60 -3.24
N ALA A 315 -33.16 -5.43 -3.52
CA ALA A 315 -32.26 -5.21 -4.66
C ALA A 315 -30.93 -5.99 -4.49
N ARG A 316 -30.33 -5.99 -3.29
CA ARG A 316 -29.11 -6.76 -3.00
C ARG A 316 -29.34 -8.26 -3.18
N TRP A 317 -30.45 -8.78 -2.64
CA TRP A 317 -30.83 -10.18 -2.80
C TRP A 317 -31.10 -10.54 -4.26
N SER A 318 -31.80 -9.69 -5.00
CA SER A 318 -32.05 -9.87 -6.44
C SER A 318 -30.75 -9.91 -7.24
N GLU A 319 -29.80 -9.01 -6.95
CA GLU A 319 -28.48 -9.01 -7.58
C GLU A 319 -27.70 -10.29 -7.25
N PHE A 320 -27.66 -10.70 -5.99
CA PHE A 320 -27.00 -11.92 -5.55
C PHE A 320 -27.56 -13.16 -6.27
N LEU A 321 -28.88 -13.32 -6.30
CA LEU A 321 -29.55 -14.43 -6.99
C LEU A 321 -29.30 -14.42 -8.49
N SER A 322 -29.20 -13.23 -9.11
CA SER A 322 -28.87 -13.13 -10.54
C SER A 322 -27.47 -13.68 -10.84
N ARG A 323 -26.48 -13.45 -9.98
CA ARG A 323 -25.11 -13.98 -10.15
C ARG A 323 -25.08 -15.51 -10.07
N ALA A 324 -25.87 -16.09 -9.18
CA ALA A 324 -26.04 -17.55 -9.08
C ALA A 324 -26.78 -18.17 -10.28
N SER A 325 -27.47 -17.34 -11.08
CA SER A 325 -28.28 -17.76 -12.23
C SER A 325 -27.67 -17.41 -13.59
N LEU A 326 -26.48 -16.80 -13.62
CA LEU A 326 -25.93 -16.22 -14.86
C LEU A 326 -24.98 -17.18 -15.60
N VAL A 327 -25.51 -17.60 -16.75
CA VAL A 327 -24.93 -18.08 -18.04
C VAL A 327 -24.96 -19.59 -18.25
#